data_AF-A0A965QC43-F1
#
_entry.id   AF-A0A965QC43-F1
#
_cell.length_a   1.000
_cell.length_b   1.000
_cell.length_c   1.000
_cell.angle_alpha   90.00
_cell.angle_beta   90.00
_cell.angle_gamma   90.00
#
_symmetry.space_group_name_H-M   'P 1'
#
loop_
_entity.id
_entity.type
_entity.pdbx_description
1 polymer ?
#
loop_
_entity_poly.entity_id
_entity_poly.type
_entity_poly.pdbx_seq_one_letter_code
_entity_poly.pdbx_strand_id
1 'polypeptide(L)'
;MQSTLLMIVIGASVGALLFAVGLARWVLARSTGTPEMRKISDAIQEGAEAYLARQNKTIAMLAVLVAAVLAVGYGVLRTHNATDPVDDPKVFALFITLSFLLGALSSGIAGYMGMWVSIRTNIRVAAAAMTSLNAALQTALRGGAVSGLFTVSMSLLGVGGLFAILAALVPNGMESAAWAQKIPFLIVGYGFGASFVALFAQLGGGIYTKAADVGADLVGKVEAGIPEDDPRNPAVIADLVGDNVGDCAGRGADLFESTAAENIGAMILGVLLFKSFGVAGILFPLVIGALGLVCSIVGVMSVSTTEDADPMAALNRGFYLTALLVSVAIFFACKMLLVTPEAPDAWWHYFICAMIGVATSVAFVFITQYYTEYRYRPVLSIAEASQTGPATNIIMGLSVGMESTVLPVFTIAIALVSSFMVGRASGIMIDGQAAGGLFGTAVATMGMLGTAGYILAMDVFGPITDNAGGIVEMSKQPAEIRDKTDRLDSVGNTTKALTKGYAIGSAALAAFLLFSAYLDEVKNYTGQTLHVDLSKPQVFVSALIGG
;
A
#
# COMPACT_ATOMS: atom_id res chain seq x y z
N MET A 1 -20.94 10.28 18.73
CA MET A 1 -20.17 10.52 17.49
C MET A 1 -18.94 9.63 17.40
N GLN A 2 -17.96 9.74 18.32
CA GLN A 2 -16.75 8.89 18.32
C GLN A 2 -17.05 7.38 18.24
N SER A 3 -17.92 6.85 19.11
CA SER A 3 -18.31 5.44 19.08
C SER A 3 -18.92 5.03 17.73
N THR A 4 -19.78 5.87 17.16
CA THR A 4 -20.40 5.66 15.85
C THR A 4 -19.37 5.60 14.72
N LEU A 5 -18.40 6.53 14.70
CA LEU A 5 -17.35 6.54 13.68
C LEU A 5 -16.47 5.29 13.76
N LEU A 6 -16.07 4.88 14.97
CA LEU A 6 -15.30 3.65 15.17
C LEU A 6 -16.10 2.40 14.77
N MET A 7 -17.40 2.36 15.06
CA MET A 7 -18.27 1.27 14.61
C MET A 7 -18.38 1.22 13.08
N ILE A 8 -18.42 2.36 12.40
CA ILE A 8 -18.41 2.41 10.92
C ILE A 8 -17.07 1.87 10.40
N VAL A 9 -15.93 2.34 10.93
CA VAL A 9 -14.60 1.92 10.48
C VAL A 9 -14.39 0.42 10.72
N ILE A 10 -14.65 -0.06 11.93
CA ILE A 10 -14.51 -1.47 12.29
C ILE A 10 -15.51 -2.32 11.51
N GLY A 11 -16.77 -1.90 11.42
CA GLY A 11 -17.82 -2.60 10.68
C GLY A 11 -17.52 -2.73 9.19
N ALA A 12 -17.04 -1.66 8.55
CA ALA A 12 -16.61 -1.68 7.16
C ALA A 12 -15.38 -2.58 6.96
N SER A 13 -14.39 -2.51 7.86
CA SER A 13 -13.19 -3.36 7.80
C SER A 13 -13.53 -4.84 7.95
N VAL A 14 -14.37 -5.19 8.92
CA VAL A 14 -14.87 -6.57 9.10
C VAL A 14 -15.71 -7.00 7.91
N GLY A 15 -16.60 -6.13 7.40
CA GLY A 15 -17.41 -6.42 6.22
C GLY A 15 -16.57 -6.68 4.97
N ALA A 16 -15.52 -5.89 4.76
CA ALA A 16 -14.57 -6.07 3.67
C ALA A 16 -13.73 -7.35 3.85
N LEU A 17 -13.31 -7.70 5.07
CA LEU A 17 -12.66 -8.99 5.35
C LEU A 17 -13.59 -10.18 5.07
N LEU A 18 -14.86 -10.12 5.48
CA LEU A 18 -15.85 -11.15 5.18
C LEU A 18 -16.08 -11.27 3.66
N PHE A 19 -16.12 -10.14 2.96
CA PHE A 19 -16.22 -10.13 1.50
C PHE A 19 -14.96 -10.73 0.85
N ALA A 20 -13.76 -10.39 1.35
CA ALA A 20 -12.50 -10.97 0.88
C ALA A 20 -12.46 -12.49 1.11
N VAL A 21 -12.95 -12.99 2.25
CA VAL A 21 -13.13 -14.44 2.50
C VAL A 21 -14.14 -15.06 1.53
N GLY A 22 -15.24 -14.36 1.23
CA GLY A 22 -16.22 -14.76 0.21
C GLY A 22 -15.59 -14.86 -1.19
N LEU A 23 -14.80 -13.86 -1.58
CA LEU A 23 -14.02 -13.86 -2.82
C LEU A 23 -12.99 -14.99 -2.84
N ALA A 24 -12.27 -15.21 -1.75
CA ALA A 24 -11.32 -16.31 -1.63
C ALA A 24 -12.01 -17.66 -1.85
N ARG A 25 -13.18 -17.89 -1.21
CA ARG A 25 -13.97 -19.11 -1.45
C ARG A 25 -14.44 -19.22 -2.90
N TRP A 26 -14.86 -18.12 -3.51
CA TRP A 26 -15.26 -18.10 -4.91
C TRP A 26 -14.11 -18.45 -5.86
N VAL A 27 -12.91 -17.90 -5.62
CA VAL A 27 -11.70 -18.26 -6.36
C VAL A 27 -11.37 -19.73 -6.12
N LEU A 28 -11.31 -20.17 -4.86
CA LEU A 28 -10.95 -21.54 -4.49
C LEU A 28 -11.89 -22.61 -5.05
N ALA A 29 -13.16 -22.27 -5.29
CA ALA A 29 -14.13 -23.16 -5.94
C ALA A 29 -13.87 -23.37 -7.44
N ARG A 30 -13.03 -22.55 -8.09
CA ARG A 30 -12.67 -22.74 -9.50
C ARG A 30 -11.75 -23.93 -9.71
N SER A 31 -11.82 -24.49 -10.92
CA SER A 31 -11.01 -25.63 -11.36
C SER A 31 -9.51 -25.33 -11.23
N THR A 32 -8.75 -26.33 -10.79
CA THR A 32 -7.28 -26.30 -10.77
C THR A 32 -6.68 -26.90 -12.05
N GLY A 33 -7.45 -27.02 -13.13
CA GLY A 33 -6.95 -27.50 -14.41
C GLY A 33 -6.52 -28.98 -14.44
N THR A 34 -5.50 -29.26 -15.25
CA THR A 34 -5.04 -30.62 -15.55
C THR A 34 -4.17 -31.20 -14.43
N PRO A 35 -3.95 -32.54 -14.38
CA PRO A 35 -3.01 -33.14 -13.43
C PRO A 35 -1.59 -32.56 -13.52
N GLU A 36 -1.12 -32.25 -14.73
CA GLU A 36 0.21 -31.67 -14.92
C GLU A 36 0.32 -30.25 -14.37
N MET A 37 -0.71 -29.40 -14.57
CA MET A 37 -0.77 -28.09 -13.91
C MET A 37 -0.70 -28.19 -12.39
N ARG A 38 -1.43 -29.15 -11.79
CA ARG A 38 -1.41 -29.38 -10.34
C ARG A 38 -0.03 -29.74 -9.83
N LYS A 39 0.65 -30.67 -10.50
CA LYS A 39 2.00 -31.11 -10.13
C LYS A 39 2.99 -29.93 -10.03
N ILE A 40 2.93 -29.01 -10.99
CA ILE A 40 3.76 -27.81 -11.01
C ILE A 40 3.36 -26.84 -9.88
N SER A 41 2.06 -26.58 -9.73
CA SER A 41 1.55 -25.69 -8.68
C SER A 41 1.86 -26.20 -7.27
N ASP A 42 1.84 -27.51 -7.04
CA ASP A 42 2.15 -28.11 -5.75
C ASP A 42 3.63 -27.88 -5.38
N ALA A 43 4.55 -27.97 -6.36
CA ALA A 43 5.96 -27.68 -6.15
C ALA A 43 6.22 -26.19 -5.83
N ILE A 44 5.56 -25.28 -6.54
CA ILE A 44 5.61 -23.83 -6.26
C ILE A 44 5.06 -23.56 -4.85
N GLN A 45 3.95 -24.20 -4.49
CA GLN A 45 3.34 -24.03 -3.17
C GLN A 45 4.28 -24.50 -2.05
N GLU A 46 4.88 -25.68 -2.18
CA GLU A 46 5.81 -26.21 -1.19
C GLU A 46 7.02 -25.28 -1.00
N GLY A 47 7.61 -24.81 -2.10
CA GLY A 47 8.76 -23.90 -2.06
C GLY A 47 8.43 -22.57 -1.38
N ALA A 48 7.30 -21.97 -1.74
CA ALA A 48 6.88 -20.68 -1.18
C ALA A 48 6.50 -20.77 0.30
N GLU A 49 5.78 -21.82 0.72
CA GLU A 49 5.45 -22.06 2.13
C GLU A 49 6.72 -22.31 2.97
N ALA A 50 7.68 -23.08 2.45
CA ALA A 50 8.96 -23.33 3.13
C ALA A 50 9.79 -22.05 3.29
N TYR A 51 9.88 -21.23 2.23
CA TYR A 51 10.60 -19.96 2.27
C TYR A 51 9.97 -18.99 3.27
N LEU A 52 8.65 -18.76 3.21
CA LEU A 52 7.98 -17.85 4.13
C LEU A 52 8.07 -18.31 5.58
N ALA A 53 7.98 -19.61 5.85
CA ALA A 53 8.15 -20.13 7.21
C ALA A 53 9.52 -19.77 7.78
N ARG A 54 10.59 -19.86 6.97
CA ARG A 54 11.94 -19.49 7.37
C ARG A 54 12.11 -17.98 7.55
N GLN A 55 11.59 -17.19 6.61
CA GLN A 55 11.63 -15.73 6.66
C GLN A 55 10.88 -15.20 7.88
N ASN A 56 9.61 -15.58 8.06
CA ASN A 56 8.76 -15.10 9.15
C ASN A 56 9.29 -15.51 10.52
N LYS A 57 9.89 -16.70 10.65
CA LYS A 57 10.56 -17.10 11.90
C LYS A 57 11.72 -16.15 12.25
N THR A 58 12.51 -15.76 11.25
CA THR A 58 13.64 -14.86 11.43
C THR A 58 13.17 -13.45 11.80
N ILE A 59 12.19 -12.93 11.07
CA ILE A 59 11.58 -11.63 11.35
C ILE A 59 10.97 -11.60 12.76
N ALA A 60 10.24 -12.64 13.16
CA ALA A 60 9.64 -12.72 14.48
C ALA A 60 10.68 -12.66 15.62
N MET A 61 11.81 -13.36 15.47
CA MET A 61 12.91 -13.28 16.44
C MET A 61 13.48 -11.87 16.55
N LEU A 62 13.71 -11.19 15.41
CA LEU A 62 14.21 -9.82 15.40
C LEU A 62 13.17 -8.81 15.94
N ALA A 63 11.89 -9.01 15.66
CA ALA A 63 10.81 -8.17 16.17
C ALA A 63 10.73 -8.25 17.70
N VAL A 64 10.85 -9.46 18.29
CA VAL A 64 10.90 -9.62 19.75
C VAL A 64 12.12 -8.91 20.36
N LEU A 65 13.27 -8.97 19.69
CA LEU A 65 14.47 -8.25 20.14
C LEU A 65 14.24 -6.73 20.13
N VAL A 66 13.68 -6.18 19.05
CA VAL A 66 13.36 -4.74 18.96
C VAL A 66 12.29 -4.34 19.98
N ALA A 67 11.27 -5.18 20.20
CA ALA A 67 10.26 -4.95 21.23
C ALA A 67 10.89 -4.86 22.64
N ALA A 68 11.88 -5.70 22.95
CA ALA A 68 12.63 -5.61 24.20
C ALA A 68 13.43 -4.30 24.29
N VAL A 69 14.07 -3.87 23.19
CA VAL A 69 14.78 -2.58 23.12
C VAL A 69 13.81 -1.41 23.32
N LEU A 70 12.62 -1.43 22.73
CA LEU A 70 11.59 -0.41 22.93
C LEU A 70 11.10 -0.38 24.39
N ALA A 71 10.81 -1.55 24.97
CA ALA A 71 10.33 -1.65 26.35
C ALA A 71 11.36 -1.12 27.36
N VAL A 72 12.64 -1.48 27.20
CA VAL A 72 13.73 -0.99 28.06
C VAL A 72 14.06 0.47 27.77
N GLY A 73 14.09 0.86 26.50
CA GLY A 73 14.38 2.21 26.05
C GLY A 73 13.38 3.22 26.61
N TYR A 74 12.09 3.00 26.39
CA TYR A 74 11.02 3.90 26.86
C TYR A 74 10.70 3.73 28.34
N GLY A 75 10.82 2.52 28.89
CA GLY A 75 10.38 2.23 30.26
C GLY A 75 11.43 2.42 31.34
N VAL A 76 12.73 2.37 30.99
CA VAL A 76 13.84 2.41 31.95
C VAL A 76 14.87 3.47 31.60
N LEU A 77 15.32 3.54 30.35
CA LEU A 77 16.45 4.40 29.96
C LEU A 77 16.04 5.85 29.70
N ARG A 78 14.84 6.07 29.18
CA ARG A 78 14.30 7.39 28.84
C ARG A 78 13.72 8.08 30.06
N THR A 79 14.10 9.33 30.28
CA THR A 79 13.48 10.19 31.29
C THR A 79 12.11 10.68 30.81
N HIS A 80 11.11 10.63 31.70
CA HIS A 80 9.77 11.16 31.44
C HIS A 80 9.80 12.64 31.04
N ASN A 81 9.00 13.02 30.04
CA ASN A 81 8.73 14.43 29.72
C ASN A 81 7.28 14.77 30.06
N ALA A 82 7.03 15.98 30.56
CA ALA A 82 5.68 16.47 30.85
C ALA A 82 4.75 16.51 29.62
N THR A 83 5.30 16.50 28.41
CA THR A 83 4.53 16.41 27.15
C THR A 83 4.23 14.97 26.73
N ASP A 84 4.67 13.96 27.49
CA ASP A 84 4.43 12.56 27.15
C ASP A 84 2.93 12.26 27.11
N PRO A 85 2.48 11.37 26.20
CA PRO A 85 1.09 10.96 26.14
C PRO A 85 0.57 10.37 27.47
N VAL A 86 1.45 9.77 28.26
CA VAL A 86 1.12 9.12 29.53
C VAL A 86 2.16 9.46 30.58
N ASP A 87 1.70 9.75 31.80
CA ASP A 87 2.57 10.20 32.91
C ASP A 87 3.51 9.10 33.43
N ASP A 88 3.15 7.83 33.29
CA ASP A 88 3.98 6.69 33.69
C ASP A 88 4.81 6.17 32.49
N PRO A 89 6.15 6.30 32.53
CA PRO A 89 7.04 5.79 31.47
C PRO A 89 6.86 4.31 31.16
N LYS A 90 6.51 3.49 32.16
CA LYS A 90 6.31 2.06 31.96
C LYS A 90 5.02 1.78 31.20
N VAL A 91 3.98 2.55 31.47
CA VAL A 91 2.70 2.45 30.73
C VAL A 91 2.88 2.95 29.30
N PHE A 92 3.64 4.03 29.10
CA PHE A 92 3.99 4.51 27.77
C PHE A 92 4.77 3.46 26.98
N ALA A 93 5.81 2.88 27.58
CA ALA A 93 6.60 1.82 26.98
C ALA A 93 5.75 0.58 26.66
N LEU A 94 4.82 0.20 27.55
CA LEU A 94 3.91 -0.91 27.34
C LEU A 94 3.03 -0.68 26.11
N PHE A 95 2.38 0.48 25.99
CA PHE A 95 1.51 0.78 24.85
C PHE A 95 2.28 0.82 23.53
N ILE A 96 3.42 1.53 23.46
CA ILE A 96 4.25 1.58 22.25
C ILE A 96 4.72 0.18 21.85
N THR A 97 5.21 -0.62 22.81
CA THR A 97 5.74 -1.97 22.54
C THR A 97 4.64 -2.94 22.11
N LEU A 98 3.46 -2.89 22.74
CA LEU A 98 2.32 -3.73 22.34
C LEU A 98 1.79 -3.31 20.97
N SER A 99 1.69 -2.01 20.70
CA SER A 99 1.32 -1.50 19.38
C SER A 99 2.33 -1.96 18.33
N PHE A 100 3.63 -1.92 18.61
CA PHE A 100 4.68 -2.46 17.74
C PHE A 100 4.50 -3.95 17.45
N LEU A 101 4.34 -4.78 18.48
CA LEU A 101 4.15 -6.22 18.28
C LEU A 101 2.88 -6.54 17.49
N LEU A 102 1.79 -5.81 17.73
CA LEU A 102 0.55 -5.96 16.98
C LEU A 102 0.69 -5.50 15.52
N GLY A 103 1.42 -4.41 15.27
CA GLY A 103 1.72 -3.95 13.92
C GLY A 103 2.56 -4.96 13.14
N ALA A 104 3.61 -5.50 13.77
CA ALA A 104 4.45 -6.54 13.21
C ALA A 104 3.66 -7.83 12.93
N LEU A 105 2.82 -8.27 13.88
CA LEU A 105 1.97 -9.45 13.70
C LEU A 105 0.98 -9.25 12.56
N SER A 106 0.27 -8.13 12.52
CA SER A 106 -0.71 -7.84 11.48
C SER A 106 -0.07 -7.72 10.09
N SER A 107 1.10 -7.09 9.97
CA SER A 107 1.86 -7.01 8.72
C SER A 107 2.31 -8.40 8.24
N GLY A 108 2.81 -9.23 9.14
CA GLY A 108 3.19 -10.61 8.83
C GLY A 108 2.00 -11.48 8.38
N ILE A 109 0.83 -11.32 9.02
CA ILE A 109 -0.41 -11.99 8.61
C ILE A 109 -0.87 -11.49 7.24
N ALA A 110 -0.82 -10.18 6.97
CA ALA A 110 -1.20 -9.60 5.68
C ALA A 110 -0.33 -10.16 4.54
N GLY A 111 1.00 -10.16 4.71
CA GLY A 111 1.92 -10.74 3.73
C GLY A 111 1.69 -12.24 3.51
N TYR A 112 1.52 -13.02 4.58
CA TYR A 112 1.25 -14.45 4.48
C TYR A 112 -0.07 -14.74 3.76
N MET A 113 -1.14 -14.02 4.11
CA MET A 113 -2.45 -14.18 3.49
C MET A 113 -2.42 -13.81 2.01
N GLY A 114 -1.70 -12.75 1.64
CA GLY A 114 -1.49 -12.36 0.25
C GLY A 114 -0.89 -13.50 -0.57
N MET A 115 0.25 -14.05 -0.13
CA MET A 115 0.87 -15.22 -0.79
C MET A 115 -0.03 -16.44 -0.80
N TRP A 116 -0.69 -16.77 0.33
CA TRP A 116 -1.53 -17.96 0.46
C TRP A 116 -2.66 -17.98 -0.57
N VAL A 117 -3.27 -16.82 -0.82
CA VAL A 117 -4.32 -16.66 -1.85
C VAL A 117 -3.71 -16.65 -3.25
N SER A 118 -2.61 -15.92 -3.48
CA SER A 118 -1.96 -15.84 -4.79
C SER A 118 -1.60 -17.21 -5.33
N ILE A 119 -0.82 -18.01 -4.59
CA ILE A 119 -0.41 -19.37 -5.02
C ILE A 119 -1.62 -20.21 -5.46
N ARG A 120 -2.70 -20.17 -4.68
CA ARG A 120 -3.93 -20.91 -4.98
C ARG A 120 -4.70 -20.31 -6.17
N THR A 121 -4.54 -19.02 -6.42
CA THR A 121 -5.15 -18.33 -7.56
C THR A 121 -4.41 -18.61 -8.86
N ASN A 122 -3.08 -18.69 -8.85
CA ASN A 122 -2.23 -18.83 -10.04
C ASN A 122 -2.68 -19.98 -10.96
N ILE A 123 -2.78 -21.20 -10.42
CA ILE A 123 -3.26 -22.38 -11.17
C ILE A 123 -4.70 -22.23 -11.67
N ARG A 124 -5.54 -21.47 -10.96
CA ARG A 124 -6.93 -21.25 -11.36
C ARG A 124 -7.05 -20.22 -12.48
N VAL A 125 -6.10 -19.29 -12.55
CA VAL A 125 -5.96 -18.36 -13.69
C VAL A 125 -5.46 -19.13 -14.91
N ALA A 126 -4.44 -19.98 -14.75
CA ALA A 126 -3.97 -20.88 -15.82
C ALA A 126 -5.13 -21.76 -16.36
N ALA A 127 -5.92 -22.34 -15.46
CA ALA A 127 -7.07 -23.14 -15.85
C ALA A 127 -8.19 -22.31 -16.49
N ALA A 128 -8.43 -21.08 -16.03
CA ALA A 128 -9.43 -20.19 -16.60
C ALA A 128 -9.03 -19.68 -17.99
N ALA A 129 -7.74 -19.51 -18.26
CA ALA A 129 -7.21 -19.10 -19.57
C ALA A 129 -7.53 -20.13 -20.66
N MET A 130 -7.69 -21.41 -20.29
CA MET A 130 -8.18 -22.45 -21.21
C MET A 130 -9.63 -22.24 -21.68
N THR A 131 -10.40 -21.37 -21.00
CA THR A 131 -11.81 -21.11 -21.34
C THR A 131 -12.01 -19.77 -22.02
N SER A 132 -11.50 -18.69 -21.44
CA SER A 132 -11.62 -17.33 -21.99
C SER A 132 -10.64 -16.38 -21.31
N LEU A 133 -10.19 -15.36 -22.03
CA LEU A 133 -9.38 -14.28 -21.48
C LEU A 133 -10.11 -13.57 -20.33
N ASN A 134 -11.41 -13.36 -20.47
CA ASN A 134 -12.22 -12.71 -19.43
C ASN A 134 -12.31 -13.53 -18.14
N ALA A 135 -12.46 -14.85 -18.23
CA ALA A 135 -12.47 -15.70 -17.04
C ALA A 135 -11.12 -15.66 -16.31
N ALA A 136 -10.01 -15.64 -17.04
CA ALA A 136 -8.67 -15.53 -16.48
C ALA A 136 -8.44 -14.16 -15.82
N LEU A 137 -8.74 -13.06 -16.52
CA LEU A 137 -8.68 -11.69 -16.01
C LEU A 137 -9.48 -11.53 -14.70
N GLN A 138 -10.73 -11.99 -14.68
CA GLN A 138 -11.57 -11.88 -13.47
C GLN A 138 -11.06 -12.76 -12.33
N THR A 139 -10.49 -13.93 -12.62
CA THR A 139 -9.91 -14.80 -11.57
C THR A 139 -8.68 -14.14 -10.96
N ALA A 140 -7.79 -13.61 -11.80
CA ALA A 140 -6.57 -12.97 -11.37
C ALA A 140 -6.87 -11.71 -10.55
N LEU A 141 -7.69 -10.81 -11.07
CA LEU A 141 -8.01 -9.56 -10.37
C LEU A 141 -8.76 -9.82 -9.06
N ARG A 142 -9.72 -10.76 -9.04
CA ARG A 142 -10.46 -11.08 -7.81
C ARG A 142 -9.58 -11.78 -6.78
N GLY A 143 -8.63 -12.63 -7.20
CA GLY A 143 -7.63 -13.20 -6.30
C GLY A 143 -6.71 -12.12 -5.73
N GLY A 144 -6.24 -11.20 -6.56
CA GLY A 144 -5.47 -10.03 -6.12
C GLY A 144 -6.27 -9.13 -5.17
N ALA A 145 -7.56 -8.94 -5.43
CA ALA A 145 -8.45 -8.18 -4.57
C ALA A 145 -8.65 -8.80 -3.18
N VAL A 146 -8.55 -10.12 -3.02
CA VAL A 146 -8.55 -10.73 -1.68
C VAL A 146 -7.37 -10.20 -0.87
N SER A 147 -6.16 -10.20 -1.44
CA SER A 147 -4.97 -9.66 -0.80
C SER A 147 -5.12 -8.16 -0.50
N GLY A 148 -5.49 -7.37 -1.51
CA GLY A 148 -5.63 -5.91 -1.35
C GLY A 148 -6.68 -5.49 -0.33
N LEU A 149 -7.87 -6.10 -0.36
CA LEU A 149 -8.92 -5.83 0.62
C LEU A 149 -8.51 -6.30 2.01
N PHE A 150 -7.86 -7.46 2.13
CA PHE A 150 -7.38 -7.97 3.41
C PHE A 150 -6.33 -7.04 4.03
N THR A 151 -5.35 -6.60 3.24
CA THR A 151 -4.29 -5.68 3.67
C THR A 151 -4.85 -4.35 4.19
N VAL A 152 -5.68 -3.65 3.39
CA VAL A 152 -6.26 -2.37 3.80
C VAL A 152 -7.19 -2.56 5.00
N SER A 153 -8.00 -3.61 5.03
CA SER A 153 -8.93 -3.87 6.14
C SER A 153 -8.20 -4.21 7.43
N MET A 154 -7.12 -5.00 7.39
CA MET A 154 -6.31 -5.30 8.58
C MET A 154 -5.59 -4.06 9.09
N SER A 155 -5.13 -3.19 8.20
CA SER A 155 -4.53 -1.90 8.59
C SER A 155 -5.54 -1.03 9.34
N LEU A 156 -6.74 -0.82 8.77
CA LEU A 156 -7.81 -0.05 9.40
C LEU A 156 -8.34 -0.70 10.68
N LEU A 157 -8.50 -2.02 10.71
CA LEU A 157 -8.94 -2.76 11.89
C LEU A 157 -7.91 -2.66 13.02
N GLY A 158 -6.62 -2.76 12.73
CA GLY A 158 -5.58 -2.65 13.74
C GLY A 158 -5.44 -1.22 14.28
N VAL A 159 -5.38 -0.22 13.40
CA VAL A 159 -5.29 1.20 13.82
C VAL A 159 -6.56 1.64 14.55
N GLY A 160 -7.74 1.40 13.96
CA GLY A 160 -9.03 1.75 14.55
C GLY A 160 -9.38 0.92 15.79
N GLY A 161 -9.00 -0.36 15.81
CA GLY A 161 -9.18 -1.25 16.95
C GLY A 161 -8.29 -0.88 18.13
N LEU A 162 -7.01 -0.58 17.90
CA LEU A 162 -6.13 -0.04 18.92
C LEU A 162 -6.64 1.29 19.45
N PHE A 163 -7.12 2.17 18.58
CA PHE A 163 -7.74 3.42 19.00
C PHE A 163 -8.96 3.17 19.89
N ALA A 164 -9.84 2.24 19.52
CA ALA A 164 -11.02 1.89 20.31
C ALA A 164 -10.67 1.26 21.67
N ILE A 165 -9.68 0.37 21.71
CA ILE A 165 -9.21 -0.26 22.95
C ILE A 165 -8.62 0.79 23.89
N LEU A 166 -7.71 1.63 23.41
CA LEU A 166 -7.12 2.68 24.23
C LEU A 166 -8.16 3.72 24.64
N ALA A 167 -9.10 4.06 23.77
CA ALA A 167 -10.21 4.96 24.12
C ALA A 167 -11.15 4.39 25.19
N ALA A 168 -11.22 3.07 25.36
CA ALA A 168 -11.96 2.43 26.46
C ALA A 168 -11.15 2.42 27.77
N LEU A 169 -9.82 2.51 27.69
CA LEU A 169 -8.89 2.55 28.82
C LEU A 169 -8.56 4.00 29.23
N VAL A 170 -9.57 4.88 29.28
CA VAL A 170 -9.37 6.28 29.71
C VAL A 170 -8.81 6.30 31.14
N PRO A 171 -7.68 6.96 31.39
CA PRO A 171 -7.15 7.10 32.75
C PRO A 171 -8.15 7.81 33.68
N ASN A 172 -8.23 7.34 34.92
CA ASN A 172 -9.13 7.91 35.93
C ASN A 172 -8.85 9.41 36.14
N GLY A 173 -9.88 10.24 35.99
CA GLY A 173 -9.77 11.70 36.15
C GLY A 173 -9.40 12.46 34.87
N MET A 174 -9.20 11.79 33.74
CA MET A 174 -8.98 12.44 32.43
C MET A 174 -10.26 12.45 31.60
N GLU A 175 -10.56 13.57 30.93
CA GLU A 175 -11.67 13.63 29.99
C GLU A 175 -11.40 12.76 28.76
N SER A 176 -12.41 12.02 28.28
CA SER A 176 -12.28 11.15 27.11
C SER A 176 -11.83 11.90 25.85
N ALA A 177 -12.23 13.17 25.71
CA ALA A 177 -11.83 14.04 24.60
C ALA A 177 -10.35 14.45 24.68
N ALA A 178 -9.82 14.70 25.88
CA ALA A 178 -8.40 14.98 26.09
C ALA A 178 -7.56 13.73 25.83
N TRP A 179 -8.03 12.57 26.28
CA TRP A 179 -7.36 11.30 26.05
C TRP A 179 -7.29 10.93 24.57
N ALA A 180 -8.37 11.15 23.81
CA ALA A 180 -8.44 10.83 22.38
C ALA A 180 -7.35 11.51 21.53
N GLN A 181 -6.88 12.69 21.93
CA GLN A 181 -5.80 13.42 21.26
C GLN A 181 -4.42 12.76 21.45
N LYS A 182 -4.25 11.99 22.53
CA LYS A 182 -2.99 11.34 22.89
C LYS A 182 -2.83 9.97 22.22
N ILE A 183 -3.94 9.33 21.86
CA ILE A 183 -3.96 7.96 21.30
C ILE A 183 -3.14 7.82 20.00
N PRO A 184 -3.23 8.72 18.99
CA PRO A 184 -2.43 8.60 17.76
C PRO A 184 -0.92 8.46 18.01
N PHE A 185 -0.39 9.15 19.02
CA PHE A 185 1.02 9.09 19.42
C PHE A 185 1.39 7.80 20.15
N LEU A 186 0.42 7.08 20.73
CA LEU A 186 0.62 5.77 21.35
C LEU A 186 0.60 4.64 20.31
N ILE A 187 -0.25 4.77 19.29
CA ILE A 187 -0.39 3.75 18.24
C ILE A 187 0.68 3.88 17.14
N VAL A 188 1.54 4.91 17.18
CA VAL A 188 2.69 5.04 16.25
C VAL A 188 3.60 3.81 16.25
N GLY A 189 3.67 3.10 17.39
CA GLY A 189 4.35 1.81 17.48
C GLY A 189 3.82 0.80 16.46
N TYR A 190 2.52 0.81 16.16
CA TYR A 190 1.90 -0.07 15.16
C TYR A 190 2.45 0.16 13.75
N GLY A 191 2.56 1.43 13.33
CA GLY A 191 3.21 1.79 12.07
C GLY A 191 4.65 1.28 12.04
N PHE A 192 5.43 1.55 13.11
CA PHE A 192 6.81 1.10 13.18
C PHE A 192 6.97 -0.43 13.12
N GLY A 193 6.10 -1.18 13.80
CA GLY A 193 6.07 -2.64 13.72
C GLY A 193 5.73 -3.16 12.32
N ALA A 194 4.80 -2.49 11.65
CA ALA A 194 4.46 -2.79 10.27
C ALA A 194 5.65 -2.59 9.33
N SER A 195 6.37 -1.46 9.44
CA SER A 195 7.57 -1.13 8.64
C SER A 195 8.71 -2.07 8.91
N PHE A 196 8.89 -2.47 10.15
CA PHE A 196 9.92 -3.43 10.51
C PHE A 196 9.74 -4.75 9.76
N VAL A 197 8.52 -5.30 9.74
CA VAL A 197 8.23 -6.56 9.02
C VAL A 197 8.30 -6.36 7.51
N ALA A 198 7.71 -5.28 7.00
CA ALA A 198 7.70 -4.96 5.58
C ALA A 198 9.11 -4.87 4.99
N LEU A 199 10.03 -4.18 5.68
CA LEU A 199 11.43 -4.03 5.27
C LEU A 199 12.10 -5.37 5.02
N PHE A 200 12.02 -6.31 5.98
CA PHE A 200 12.65 -7.61 5.83
C PHE A 200 11.91 -8.51 4.83
N ALA A 201 10.59 -8.43 4.77
CA ALA A 201 9.81 -9.22 3.83
C ALA A 201 10.08 -8.82 2.38
N GLN A 202 10.14 -7.52 2.09
CA GLN A 202 10.42 -6.99 0.77
C GLN A 202 11.87 -7.24 0.34
N LEU A 203 12.84 -7.02 1.25
CA LEU A 203 14.25 -7.23 0.94
C LEU A 203 14.57 -8.72 0.78
N GLY A 204 14.11 -9.56 1.70
CA GLY A 204 14.33 -11.01 1.63
C GLY A 204 13.69 -11.61 0.39
N GLY A 205 12.37 -11.42 0.23
CA GLY A 205 11.63 -11.93 -0.92
C GLY A 205 12.14 -11.38 -2.25
N GLY A 206 12.49 -10.09 -2.29
CA GLY A 206 13.07 -9.42 -3.45
C GLY A 206 14.42 -9.99 -3.90
N ILE A 207 15.32 -10.30 -2.95
CA ILE A 207 16.60 -10.96 -3.25
C ILE A 207 16.34 -12.36 -3.81
N TYR A 208 15.42 -13.12 -3.21
CA TYR A 208 15.10 -14.47 -3.66
C TYR A 208 14.56 -14.49 -5.09
N THR A 209 13.53 -13.69 -5.39
CA THR A 209 12.95 -13.62 -6.75
C THR A 209 13.97 -13.17 -7.78
N LYS A 210 14.68 -12.04 -7.55
CA LYS A 210 15.57 -11.50 -8.58
C LYS A 210 16.84 -12.29 -8.81
N ALA A 211 17.30 -13.06 -7.82
CA ALA A 211 18.37 -14.02 -8.04
C ALA A 211 17.92 -15.20 -8.91
N ALA A 212 16.68 -15.67 -8.75
CA ALA A 212 16.13 -16.78 -9.52
C ALA A 212 15.76 -16.36 -10.95
N ASP A 213 15.01 -15.27 -11.11
CA ASP A 213 14.59 -14.62 -12.36
C ASP A 213 15.79 -14.41 -13.30
N VAL A 214 16.79 -13.63 -12.86
CA VAL A 214 17.99 -13.34 -13.67
C VAL A 214 18.76 -14.61 -14.03
N GLY A 215 18.83 -15.59 -13.11
CA GLY A 215 19.51 -16.86 -13.36
C GLY A 215 18.77 -17.73 -14.38
N ALA A 216 17.44 -17.80 -14.28
CA ALA A 216 16.58 -18.55 -15.17
C ALA A 216 16.64 -17.97 -16.59
N ASP A 217 16.49 -16.66 -16.71
CA ASP A 217 16.39 -15.98 -18.00
C ASP A 217 17.71 -15.93 -18.77
N LEU A 218 18.82 -15.62 -18.09
CA LEU A 218 20.12 -15.56 -18.77
C LEU A 218 20.54 -16.93 -19.29
N VAL A 219 20.51 -17.96 -18.44
CA VAL A 219 20.94 -19.31 -18.85
C VAL A 219 19.94 -19.94 -19.82
N GLY A 220 18.64 -19.76 -19.57
CA GLY A 220 17.57 -20.32 -20.39
C GLY A 220 17.48 -19.67 -21.78
N LYS A 221 17.17 -18.38 -21.82
CA LYS A 221 16.83 -17.68 -23.07
C LYS A 221 18.07 -17.28 -23.86
N VAL A 222 19.13 -16.82 -23.18
CA VAL A 222 20.32 -16.25 -23.86
C VAL A 222 21.38 -17.31 -24.17
N GLU A 223 21.72 -18.17 -23.23
CA GLU A 223 22.78 -19.17 -23.43
C GLU A 223 22.27 -20.46 -24.07
N ALA A 224 21.18 -21.04 -23.56
CA ALA A 224 20.64 -22.32 -24.02
C ALA A 224 19.63 -22.18 -25.17
N GLY A 225 19.04 -21.00 -25.37
CA GLY A 225 18.04 -20.74 -26.40
C GLY A 225 16.74 -21.54 -26.22
N ILE A 226 16.38 -21.86 -24.98
CA ILE A 226 15.11 -22.51 -24.63
C ILE A 226 14.05 -21.44 -24.28
N PRO A 227 12.74 -21.76 -24.41
CA PRO A 227 11.68 -20.85 -24.00
C PRO A 227 11.81 -20.38 -22.54
N GLU A 228 11.21 -19.22 -22.25
CA GLU A 228 10.96 -18.75 -20.89
C GLU A 228 10.08 -19.77 -20.14
N ASP A 229 10.27 -19.92 -18.84
CA ASP A 229 9.57 -20.92 -18.01
C ASP A 229 9.69 -22.38 -18.44
N ASP A 230 10.67 -22.73 -19.27
CA ASP A 230 10.80 -24.10 -19.77
C ASP A 230 11.11 -25.08 -18.62
N PRO A 231 10.40 -26.23 -18.53
CA PRO A 231 10.57 -27.18 -17.43
C PRO A 231 11.94 -27.86 -17.38
N ARG A 232 12.79 -27.70 -18.42
CA ARG A 232 14.19 -28.16 -18.43
C ARG A 232 15.10 -27.25 -17.62
N ASN A 233 14.70 -26.01 -17.37
CA ASN A 233 15.48 -25.04 -16.61
C ASN A 233 15.23 -25.22 -15.10
N PRO A 234 16.25 -25.60 -14.31
CA PRO A 234 16.06 -25.89 -12.88
C PRO A 234 15.74 -24.64 -12.04
N ALA A 235 15.96 -23.43 -12.57
CA ALA A 235 15.71 -22.19 -11.85
C ALA A 235 14.23 -21.74 -11.88
N VAL A 236 13.42 -22.25 -12.82
CA VAL A 236 12.04 -21.77 -13.05
C VAL A 236 11.14 -21.96 -11.83
N ILE A 237 11.25 -23.09 -11.10
CA ILE A 237 10.46 -23.26 -9.87
C ILE A 237 10.87 -22.22 -8.81
N ALA A 238 12.16 -21.89 -8.70
CA ALA A 238 12.61 -20.88 -7.76
C ALA A 238 12.13 -19.48 -8.16
N ASP A 239 12.08 -19.21 -9.47
CA ASP A 239 11.57 -17.94 -10.00
C ASP A 239 10.10 -17.72 -9.65
N LEU A 240 9.26 -18.72 -9.98
CA LEU A 240 7.83 -18.65 -9.68
C LEU A 240 7.52 -18.68 -8.18
N VAL A 241 8.33 -19.38 -7.38
CA VAL A 241 8.29 -19.25 -5.91
C VAL A 241 8.59 -17.80 -5.51
N GLY A 242 9.61 -17.20 -6.13
CA GLY A 242 10.02 -15.82 -5.99
C GLY A 242 8.88 -14.82 -6.15
N ASP A 243 8.08 -14.92 -7.20
CA ASP A 243 6.94 -14.02 -7.43
C ASP A 243 5.91 -14.06 -6.29
N ASN A 244 5.71 -15.24 -5.69
CA ASN A 244 4.79 -15.39 -4.58
C ASN A 244 5.37 -14.81 -3.28
N VAL A 245 6.65 -15.05 -3.00
CA VAL A 245 7.26 -14.64 -1.72
C VAL A 245 7.74 -13.18 -1.71
N GLY A 246 8.18 -12.67 -2.85
CA GLY A 246 8.61 -11.29 -3.06
C GLY A 246 7.46 -10.41 -3.52
N ASP A 247 6.94 -10.67 -4.71
CA ASP A 247 5.98 -9.78 -5.37
C ASP A 247 4.55 -9.89 -4.81
N CYS A 248 4.17 -10.98 -4.12
CA CYS A 248 2.89 -11.04 -3.39
C CYS A 248 3.04 -10.77 -1.89
N ALA A 249 3.81 -11.58 -1.16
CA ALA A 249 3.93 -11.43 0.30
C ALA A 249 4.66 -10.14 0.71
N GLY A 250 5.82 -9.87 0.08
CA GLY A 250 6.59 -8.66 0.35
C GLY A 250 5.78 -7.39 0.05
N ARG A 251 5.07 -7.36 -1.09
CA ARG A 251 4.19 -6.24 -1.46
C ARG A 251 2.98 -6.08 -0.55
N GLY A 252 2.37 -7.18 -0.13
CA GLY A 252 1.28 -7.15 0.84
C GLY A 252 1.69 -6.49 2.15
N ALA A 253 2.90 -6.79 2.65
CA ALA A 253 3.45 -6.18 3.86
C ALA A 253 3.87 -4.69 3.67
N ASP A 254 4.48 -4.37 2.53
CA ASP A 254 4.86 -3.01 2.11
C ASP A 254 3.65 -2.07 2.11
N LEU A 255 2.59 -2.45 1.39
CA LEU A 255 1.39 -1.62 1.26
C LEU A 255 0.54 -1.59 2.53
N PHE A 256 0.58 -2.66 3.34
CA PHE A 256 -0.01 -2.67 4.68
C PHE A 256 0.64 -1.59 5.56
N GLU A 257 1.97 -1.52 5.54
CA GLU A 257 2.72 -0.53 6.28
C GLU A 257 2.39 0.88 5.83
N SER A 258 2.44 1.16 4.53
CA SER A 258 2.22 2.52 4.04
C SER A 258 0.83 3.01 4.46
N THR A 259 -0.19 2.16 4.28
CA THR A 259 -1.56 2.45 4.71
C THR A 259 -1.64 2.71 6.23
N ALA A 260 -0.92 1.94 7.06
CA ALA A 260 -0.93 2.12 8.51
C ALA A 260 -0.23 3.42 8.93
N ALA A 261 0.96 3.68 8.39
CA ALA A 261 1.76 4.87 8.68
C ALA A 261 1.06 6.15 8.23
N GLU A 262 0.48 6.15 7.03
CA GLU A 262 -0.27 7.28 6.47
C GLU A 262 -1.53 7.59 7.28
N ASN A 263 -2.28 6.57 7.68
CA ASN A 263 -3.44 6.75 8.56
C ASN A 263 -3.02 7.36 9.91
N ILE A 264 -1.98 6.82 10.55
CA ILE A 264 -1.49 7.33 11.84
C ILE A 264 -0.96 8.77 11.70
N GLY A 265 -0.18 9.07 10.65
CA GLY A 265 0.32 10.42 10.38
C GLY A 265 -0.80 11.43 10.16
N ALA A 266 -1.84 11.05 9.39
CA ALA A 266 -3.03 11.87 9.21
C ALA A 266 -3.84 12.03 10.50
N MET A 267 -3.94 11.00 11.35
CA MET A 267 -4.58 11.09 12.67
C MET A 267 -3.85 12.10 13.57
N ILE A 268 -2.51 12.07 13.58
CA ILE A 268 -1.68 13.01 14.34
C ILE A 268 -1.93 14.45 13.87
N LEU A 269 -1.97 14.71 12.56
CA LEU A 269 -2.33 16.04 12.06
C LEU A 269 -3.79 16.41 12.35
N GLY A 270 -4.69 15.42 12.43
CA GLY A 270 -6.06 15.61 12.89
C GLY A 270 -6.15 16.09 14.34
N VAL A 271 -5.16 15.78 15.20
CA VAL A 271 -5.07 16.29 16.57
C VAL A 271 -4.88 17.81 16.57
N LEU A 272 -4.12 18.36 15.61
CA LEU A 272 -3.92 19.82 15.50
C LEU A 272 -5.25 20.55 15.32
N LEU A 273 -6.19 19.97 14.58
CA LEU A 273 -7.51 20.55 14.34
C LEU A 273 -8.60 20.05 15.31
N PHE A 274 -8.20 19.42 16.42
CA PHE A 274 -9.14 18.90 17.41
C PHE A 274 -10.06 19.99 17.98
N LYS A 275 -9.56 21.23 18.18
CA LYS A 275 -10.38 22.34 18.66
C LYS A 275 -11.55 22.68 17.73
N SER A 276 -11.40 22.40 16.43
CA SER A 276 -12.42 22.68 15.42
C SER A 276 -13.30 21.46 15.13
N PHE A 277 -12.71 20.28 14.93
CA PHE A 277 -13.44 19.09 14.48
C PHE A 277 -13.61 18.01 15.55
N GLY A 278 -13.02 18.21 16.74
CA GLY A 278 -12.97 17.21 17.79
C GLY A 278 -12.37 15.89 17.30
N VAL A 279 -12.90 14.79 17.83
CA VAL A 279 -12.47 13.43 17.46
C VAL A 279 -12.76 13.10 15.99
N ALA A 280 -13.69 13.82 15.33
CA ALA A 280 -14.01 13.57 13.92
C ALA A 280 -12.80 13.87 13.01
N GLY A 281 -12.03 14.93 13.29
CA GLY A 281 -10.81 15.24 12.55
C GLY A 281 -9.72 14.17 12.69
N ILE A 282 -9.60 13.57 13.89
CA ILE A 282 -8.67 12.46 14.15
C ILE A 282 -9.10 11.20 13.40
N LEU A 283 -10.38 10.83 13.42
CA LEU A 283 -10.87 9.59 12.81
C LEU A 283 -11.18 9.70 11.32
N PHE A 284 -11.21 10.91 10.76
CA PHE A 284 -11.46 11.18 9.35
C PHE A 284 -10.65 10.28 8.38
N PRO A 285 -9.31 10.14 8.50
CA PRO A 285 -8.53 9.25 7.62
C PRO A 285 -9.05 7.81 7.59
N LEU A 286 -9.39 7.25 8.76
CA LEU A 286 -9.91 5.89 8.86
C LEU A 286 -11.28 5.73 8.20
N VAL A 287 -12.13 6.78 8.28
CA VAL A 287 -13.43 6.79 7.61
C VAL A 287 -13.27 6.79 6.10
N ILE A 288 -12.33 7.58 5.56
CA ILE A 288 -12.05 7.59 4.11
C ILE A 288 -11.54 6.21 3.66
N GLY A 289 -10.62 5.60 4.39
CA GLY A 289 -10.16 4.24 4.10
C GLY A 289 -11.30 3.21 4.11
N ALA A 290 -12.20 3.28 5.11
CA ALA A 290 -13.35 2.41 5.24
C ALA A 290 -14.34 2.53 4.06
N LEU A 291 -14.62 3.76 3.62
CA LEU A 291 -15.45 4.01 2.44
C LEU A 291 -14.75 3.54 1.16
N GLY A 292 -13.43 3.78 1.06
CA GLY A 292 -12.59 3.35 -0.05
C GLY A 292 -12.59 1.83 -0.27
N LEU A 293 -12.64 1.03 0.81
CA LEU A 293 -12.80 -0.42 0.73
C LEU A 293 -14.08 -0.82 0.00
N VAL A 294 -15.21 -0.21 0.37
CA VAL A 294 -16.52 -0.49 -0.25
C VAL A 294 -16.51 -0.09 -1.72
N CYS A 295 -15.97 1.08 -2.05
CA CYS A 295 -15.84 1.54 -3.43
C CYS A 295 -14.94 0.61 -4.26
N SER A 296 -13.83 0.15 -3.68
CA SER A 296 -12.88 -0.77 -4.33
C SER A 296 -13.52 -2.12 -4.66
N ILE A 297 -14.36 -2.64 -3.74
CA ILE A 297 -15.15 -3.86 -3.99
C ILE A 297 -16.03 -3.71 -5.24
N VAL A 298 -16.76 -2.60 -5.36
CA VAL A 298 -17.63 -2.35 -6.52
C VAL A 298 -16.81 -2.25 -7.80
N GLY A 299 -15.69 -1.51 -7.75
CA GLY A 299 -14.78 -1.38 -8.89
C GLY A 299 -14.24 -2.72 -9.37
N VAL A 300 -13.69 -3.55 -8.47
CA VAL A 300 -13.16 -4.88 -8.80
C VAL A 300 -14.23 -5.76 -9.43
N MET A 301 -15.44 -5.76 -8.86
CA MET A 301 -16.53 -6.61 -9.35
C MET A 301 -17.08 -6.17 -10.71
N SER A 302 -16.90 -4.90 -11.08
CA SER A 302 -17.33 -4.34 -12.36
C SER A 302 -16.44 -4.73 -13.55
N VAL A 303 -15.21 -5.22 -13.30
CA VAL A 303 -14.26 -5.51 -14.37
C VAL A 303 -14.70 -6.69 -15.24
N SER A 304 -14.74 -6.43 -16.55
CA SER A 304 -14.96 -7.42 -17.59
C SER A 304 -14.25 -7.02 -18.89
N THR A 305 -13.88 -8.02 -19.69
CA THR A 305 -13.27 -7.86 -21.01
C THR A 305 -13.88 -8.84 -22.02
N THR A 306 -13.52 -8.69 -23.29
CA THR A 306 -13.79 -9.61 -24.40
C THR A 306 -12.47 -10.18 -24.92
N GLU A 307 -12.48 -11.26 -25.71
CA GLU A 307 -11.25 -11.94 -26.16
C GLU A 307 -10.27 -11.00 -26.91
N ASP A 308 -10.79 -10.10 -27.74
CA ASP A 308 -9.97 -9.18 -28.55
C ASP A 308 -9.67 -7.83 -27.86
N ALA A 309 -10.27 -7.58 -26.69
CA ALA A 309 -10.10 -6.29 -26.01
C ALA A 309 -8.82 -6.24 -25.19
N ASP A 310 -8.29 -5.03 -25.00
CA ASP A 310 -7.15 -4.76 -24.13
C ASP A 310 -7.54 -4.98 -22.65
N PRO A 311 -6.91 -5.95 -21.94
CA PRO A 311 -7.19 -6.16 -20.51
C PRO A 311 -6.85 -4.94 -19.66
N MET A 312 -5.86 -4.12 -20.05
CA MET A 312 -5.51 -2.90 -19.31
C MET A 312 -6.66 -1.87 -19.34
N ALA A 313 -7.33 -1.74 -20.49
CA ALA A 313 -8.52 -0.90 -20.59
C ALA A 313 -9.66 -1.36 -19.67
N ALA A 314 -9.80 -2.68 -19.45
CA ALA A 314 -10.78 -3.22 -18.52
C ALA A 314 -10.44 -2.87 -17.05
N LEU A 315 -9.17 -2.98 -16.65
CA LEU A 315 -8.68 -2.57 -15.34
C LEU A 315 -8.85 -1.06 -15.11
N ASN A 316 -8.50 -0.24 -16.11
CA ASN A 316 -8.66 1.21 -16.05
C ASN A 316 -10.12 1.63 -15.84
N ARG A 317 -11.09 0.99 -16.50
CA ARG A 317 -12.52 1.26 -16.29
C ARG A 317 -12.96 0.98 -14.84
N GLY A 318 -12.51 -0.12 -14.26
CA GLY A 318 -12.81 -0.45 -12.86
C GLY A 318 -12.14 0.53 -11.88
N PHE A 319 -10.92 0.98 -12.17
CA PHE A 319 -10.24 2.00 -11.40
C PHE A 319 -10.98 3.35 -11.45
N TYR A 320 -11.38 3.84 -12.63
CA TYR A 320 -12.12 5.10 -12.75
C TYR A 320 -13.48 5.05 -12.07
N LEU A 321 -14.18 3.92 -12.12
CA LEU A 321 -15.40 3.72 -11.34
C LEU A 321 -15.11 3.82 -9.83
N THR A 322 -14.03 3.19 -9.37
CA THR A 322 -13.61 3.29 -7.96
C THR A 322 -13.32 4.75 -7.57
N ALA A 323 -12.53 5.47 -8.37
CA ALA A 323 -12.18 6.87 -8.13
C ALA A 323 -13.44 7.77 -8.08
N LEU A 324 -14.41 7.55 -8.97
CA LEU A 324 -15.69 8.26 -8.96
C LEU A 324 -16.47 7.98 -7.67
N LEU A 325 -16.62 6.71 -7.29
CA LEU A 325 -17.35 6.33 -6.08
C LEU A 325 -16.68 6.87 -4.81
N VAL A 326 -15.35 6.82 -4.74
CA VAL A 326 -14.55 7.40 -3.66
C VAL A 326 -14.78 8.91 -3.58
N SER A 327 -14.79 9.61 -4.71
CA SER A 327 -15.05 11.07 -4.75
C SER A 327 -16.42 11.42 -4.17
N VAL A 328 -17.46 10.65 -4.52
CA VAL A 328 -18.81 10.81 -3.97
C VAL A 328 -18.83 10.51 -2.46
N ALA A 329 -18.17 9.44 -2.02
CA ALA A 329 -18.12 9.07 -0.61
C ALA A 329 -17.39 10.13 0.24
N ILE A 330 -16.27 10.65 -0.27
CA ILE A 330 -15.51 11.74 0.36
C ILE A 330 -16.34 13.01 0.48
N PHE A 331 -17.15 13.37 -0.53
CA PHE A 331 -18.03 14.54 -0.45
C PHE A 331 -18.94 14.48 0.78
N PHE A 332 -19.62 13.34 0.98
CA PHE A 332 -20.48 13.15 2.14
C PHE A 332 -19.68 13.10 3.45
N ALA A 333 -18.52 12.43 3.46
CA ALA A 333 -17.66 12.35 4.64
C ALA A 333 -17.19 13.75 5.10
N CYS A 334 -16.70 14.59 4.18
CA CYS A 334 -16.31 15.96 4.49
C CYS A 334 -17.49 16.76 5.05
N LYS A 335 -18.66 16.70 4.38
CA LYS A 335 -19.85 17.45 4.81
C LYS A 335 -20.39 16.99 6.17
N MET A 336 -20.21 15.74 6.54
CA MET A 336 -20.68 15.21 7.83
C MET A 336 -19.67 15.41 8.96
N LEU A 337 -18.37 15.40 8.68
CA LEU A 337 -17.32 15.33 9.70
C LEU A 337 -16.51 16.62 9.87
N LEU A 338 -16.44 17.46 8.83
CA LEU A 338 -15.56 18.64 8.79
C LEU A 338 -16.34 19.97 8.72
N VAL A 339 -17.57 19.98 9.23
CA VAL A 339 -18.36 21.20 9.41
C VAL A 339 -18.16 21.71 10.83
N THR A 340 -17.83 22.99 10.96
CA THR A 340 -17.65 23.62 12.27
C THR A 340 -18.25 25.03 12.31
N PRO A 341 -18.80 25.49 13.45
CA PRO A 341 -19.40 26.82 13.54
C PRO A 341 -18.43 27.97 13.25
N GLU A 342 -17.15 27.81 13.58
CA GLU A 342 -16.12 28.84 13.37
C GLU A 342 -15.75 29.03 11.90
N ALA A 343 -15.94 28.00 11.08
CA ALA A 343 -15.67 28.01 9.64
C ALA A 343 -16.64 27.08 8.89
N PRO A 344 -17.86 27.54 8.62
CA PRO A 344 -18.91 26.71 8.01
C PRO A 344 -18.55 26.16 6.62
N ASP A 345 -17.67 26.84 5.88
CA ASP A 345 -17.22 26.45 4.54
C ASP A 345 -15.94 25.59 4.54
N ALA A 346 -15.39 25.26 5.71
CA ALA A 346 -14.15 24.49 5.81
C ALA A 346 -14.25 23.11 5.15
N TRP A 347 -15.39 22.43 5.29
CA TRP A 347 -15.62 21.10 4.69
C TRP A 347 -15.45 21.09 3.16
N TRP A 348 -15.82 22.19 2.49
CA TRP A 348 -15.69 22.31 1.03
C TRP A 348 -14.23 22.43 0.60
N HIS A 349 -13.43 23.18 1.35
CA HIS A 349 -12.00 23.29 1.13
C HIS A 349 -11.30 21.93 1.31
N TYR A 350 -11.65 21.20 2.38
CA TYR A 350 -11.10 19.85 2.59
C TYR A 350 -11.60 18.83 1.56
N PHE A 351 -12.84 18.96 1.07
CA PHE A 351 -13.31 18.17 -0.07
C PHE A 351 -12.45 18.43 -1.32
N ILE A 352 -12.15 19.69 -1.65
CA ILE A 352 -11.24 20.02 -2.77
C ILE A 352 -9.84 19.43 -2.54
N CYS A 353 -9.31 19.48 -1.31
CA CYS A 353 -8.03 18.85 -0.97
C CYS A 353 -8.06 17.34 -1.25
N ALA A 354 -9.13 16.65 -0.84
CA ALA A 354 -9.27 15.22 -1.11
C ALA A 354 -9.38 14.92 -2.62
N MET A 355 -10.07 15.78 -3.38
CA MET A 355 -10.16 15.65 -4.84
C MET A 355 -8.81 15.86 -5.54
N ILE A 356 -7.93 16.74 -5.01
CA ILE A 356 -6.54 16.85 -5.47
C ILE A 356 -5.81 15.51 -5.26
N GLY A 357 -6.06 14.83 -4.14
CA GLY A 357 -5.57 13.48 -3.86
C GLY A 357 -6.05 12.42 -4.86
N VAL A 358 -7.35 12.38 -5.12
CA VAL A 358 -7.94 11.47 -6.12
C VAL A 358 -7.38 11.75 -7.52
N ALA A 359 -7.27 13.02 -7.90
CA ALA A 359 -6.66 13.43 -9.17
C ALA A 359 -5.19 13.02 -9.25
N THR A 360 -4.46 13.09 -8.14
CA THR A 360 -3.07 12.60 -8.03
C THR A 360 -3.01 11.10 -8.27
N SER A 361 -3.88 10.30 -7.62
CA SER A 361 -3.99 8.86 -7.88
C SER A 361 -4.19 8.57 -9.37
N VAL A 362 -5.14 9.26 -10.01
CA VAL A 362 -5.41 9.13 -11.45
C VAL A 362 -4.20 9.53 -12.31
N ALA A 363 -3.51 10.62 -11.97
CA ALA A 363 -2.32 11.05 -12.68
C ALA A 363 -1.19 10.00 -12.61
N PHE A 364 -0.96 9.40 -11.45
CA PHE A 364 0.05 8.33 -11.30
C PHE A 364 -0.27 7.10 -12.15
N VAL A 365 -1.55 6.72 -12.25
CA VAL A 365 -2.01 5.64 -13.13
C VAL A 365 -1.64 5.94 -14.58
N PHE A 366 -1.99 7.14 -15.09
CA PHE A 366 -1.71 7.52 -16.47
C PHE A 366 -0.22 7.68 -16.76
N ILE A 367 0.51 8.38 -15.90
CA ILE A 367 1.95 8.64 -16.07
C ILE A 367 2.70 7.32 -16.11
N THR A 368 2.42 6.41 -15.18
CA THR A 368 3.15 5.13 -15.12
C THR A 368 2.82 4.28 -16.34
N GLN A 369 1.54 4.18 -16.73
CA GLN A 369 1.14 3.48 -17.96
C GLN A 369 1.88 3.99 -19.20
N TYR A 370 2.00 5.31 -19.36
CA TYR A 370 2.72 5.89 -20.48
C TYR A 370 4.19 5.43 -20.56
N TYR A 371 4.86 5.28 -19.41
CA TYR A 371 6.27 4.91 -19.34
C TYR A 371 6.52 3.41 -19.33
N THR A 372 5.52 2.57 -19.05
CA THR A 372 5.74 1.12 -18.86
C THR A 372 4.94 0.22 -19.80
N GLU A 373 3.92 0.74 -20.46
CA GLU A 373 3.13 -0.06 -21.38
C GLU A 373 3.71 -0.06 -22.80
N TYR A 374 3.75 -1.24 -23.43
CA TYR A 374 4.41 -1.49 -24.73
C TYR A 374 3.79 -0.75 -25.93
N ARG A 375 2.65 -0.08 -25.76
CA ARG A 375 1.99 0.70 -26.81
C ARG A 375 2.51 2.13 -26.96
N TYR A 376 3.24 2.63 -25.97
CA TYR A 376 3.68 4.02 -25.92
C TYR A 376 5.15 4.19 -26.30
N ARG A 377 5.47 5.42 -26.73
CA ARG A 377 6.81 5.83 -27.19
C ARG A 377 7.95 5.37 -26.27
N PRO A 378 7.89 5.51 -24.92
CA PRO A 378 9.02 5.17 -24.07
C PRO A 378 9.45 3.69 -24.19
N VAL A 379 8.50 2.76 -24.08
CA VAL A 379 8.81 1.32 -24.20
C VAL A 379 9.16 0.94 -25.64
N LEU A 380 8.46 1.49 -26.64
CA LEU A 380 8.77 1.26 -28.05
C LEU A 380 10.21 1.70 -28.40
N SER A 381 10.66 2.84 -27.86
CA SER A 381 12.03 3.31 -28.09
C SER A 381 13.11 2.40 -27.51
N ILE A 382 12.83 1.73 -26.38
CA ILE A 382 13.72 0.74 -25.76
C ILE A 382 13.76 -0.52 -26.64
N ALA A 383 12.60 -1.00 -27.09
CA ALA A 383 12.51 -2.14 -28.01
C ALA A 383 13.23 -1.87 -29.35
N GLU A 384 13.08 -0.67 -29.92
CA GLU A 384 13.82 -0.25 -31.12
C GLU A 384 15.33 -0.20 -30.89
N ALA A 385 15.77 0.32 -29.73
CA ALA A 385 17.19 0.37 -29.38
C ALA A 385 17.83 -1.03 -29.33
N SER A 386 17.06 -2.06 -28.96
CA SER A 386 17.53 -3.45 -28.93
C SER A 386 18.02 -3.98 -30.29
N GLN A 387 17.60 -3.37 -31.42
CA GLN A 387 18.09 -3.73 -32.76
C GLN A 387 19.59 -3.43 -32.95
N THR A 388 20.16 -2.55 -32.14
CA THR A 388 21.58 -2.15 -32.19
C THR A 388 22.42 -2.80 -31.09
N GLY A 389 21.82 -3.68 -30.28
CA GLY A 389 22.48 -4.50 -29.27
C GLY A 389 22.11 -4.16 -27.82
N PRO A 390 22.62 -4.93 -26.84
CA PRO A 390 22.26 -4.76 -25.43
C PRO A 390 22.69 -3.41 -24.82
N ALA A 391 23.83 -2.85 -25.27
CA ALA A 391 24.35 -1.61 -24.71
C ALA A 391 23.42 -0.41 -24.98
N THR A 392 22.90 -0.28 -26.20
CA THR A 392 21.96 0.78 -26.57
C THR A 392 20.60 0.57 -25.93
N ASN A 393 20.16 -0.68 -25.77
CA ASN A 393 18.97 -1.01 -24.99
C ASN A 393 19.08 -0.53 -23.53
N ILE A 394 20.19 -0.82 -22.85
CA ILE A 394 20.44 -0.37 -21.46
C ILE A 394 20.50 1.16 -21.38
N ILE A 395 21.21 1.82 -22.30
CA ILE A 395 21.31 3.29 -22.34
C ILE A 395 19.93 3.92 -22.51
N MET A 396 19.12 3.41 -23.45
CA MET A 396 17.77 3.92 -23.69
C MET A 396 16.86 3.66 -22.48
N GLY A 397 16.91 2.46 -21.90
CA GLY A 397 16.15 2.11 -20.70
C GLY A 397 16.49 3.01 -19.51
N LEU A 398 17.78 3.27 -19.26
CA LEU A 398 18.22 4.21 -18.21
C LEU A 398 17.75 5.64 -18.49
N SER A 399 17.85 6.10 -19.74
CA SER A 399 17.38 7.43 -20.15
C SER A 399 15.89 7.59 -19.91
N VAL A 400 15.07 6.62 -20.35
CA VAL A 400 13.62 6.61 -20.13
C VAL A 400 13.29 6.53 -18.64
N GLY A 401 14.02 5.73 -17.87
CA GLY A 401 13.88 5.64 -16.42
C GLY A 401 14.09 6.99 -15.73
N MET A 402 15.16 7.71 -16.07
CA MET A 402 15.42 9.07 -15.57
C MET A 402 14.37 10.08 -16.03
N GLU A 403 13.87 9.97 -17.27
CA GLU A 403 12.77 10.82 -17.77
C GLU A 403 11.49 10.60 -16.97
N SER A 404 11.18 9.33 -16.64
CA SER A 404 9.92 8.92 -16.01
C SER A 404 9.69 9.53 -14.62
N THR A 405 10.73 9.99 -13.93
CA THR A 405 10.62 10.60 -12.59
C THR A 405 10.17 12.05 -12.62
N VAL A 406 10.28 12.74 -13.76
CA VAL A 406 10.00 14.18 -13.87
C VAL A 406 8.52 14.49 -13.59
N LEU A 407 7.60 13.82 -14.28
CA LEU A 407 6.16 14.07 -14.12
C LEU A 407 5.65 13.70 -12.71
N PRO A 408 6.00 12.54 -12.11
CA PRO A 408 5.63 12.22 -10.73
C PRO A 408 6.05 13.29 -9.71
N VAL A 409 7.27 13.84 -9.82
CA VAL A 409 7.74 14.90 -8.93
C VAL A 409 6.87 16.16 -9.05
N PHE A 410 6.54 16.59 -10.26
CA PHE A 410 5.63 17.73 -10.46
C PHE A 410 4.23 17.42 -9.93
N THR A 411 3.71 16.21 -10.14
CA THR A 411 2.41 15.80 -9.61
C THR A 411 2.38 15.89 -8.08
N ILE A 412 3.39 15.36 -7.39
CA ILE A 412 3.51 15.44 -5.92
C ILE A 412 3.61 16.90 -5.46
N ALA A 413 4.48 17.70 -6.11
CA ALA A 413 4.69 19.10 -5.74
C ALA A 413 3.40 19.93 -5.90
N ILE A 414 2.69 19.76 -7.01
CA ILE A 414 1.40 20.41 -7.25
C ILE A 414 0.39 19.96 -6.20
N ALA A 415 0.30 18.65 -5.91
CA ALA A 415 -0.64 18.12 -4.92
C ALA A 415 -0.38 18.69 -3.52
N LEU A 416 0.88 18.71 -3.06
CA LEU A 416 1.26 19.26 -1.75
C LEU A 416 0.95 20.75 -1.65
N VAL A 417 1.43 21.55 -2.60
CA VAL A 417 1.27 23.01 -2.55
C VAL A 417 -0.20 23.40 -2.68
N SER A 418 -0.92 22.82 -3.64
CA SER A 418 -2.34 23.16 -3.85
C SER A 418 -3.21 22.73 -2.68
N SER A 419 -3.05 21.51 -2.15
CA SER A 419 -3.82 21.06 -0.98
C SER A 419 -3.48 21.84 0.29
N PHE A 420 -2.22 22.23 0.48
CA PHE A 420 -1.82 23.10 1.58
C PHE A 420 -2.47 24.49 1.47
N MET A 421 -2.44 25.10 0.28
CA MET A 421 -3.02 26.43 0.05
C MET A 421 -4.54 26.42 0.22
N VAL A 422 -5.23 25.42 -0.33
CA VAL A 422 -6.68 25.25 -0.19
C VAL A 422 -7.05 24.98 1.27
N GLY A 423 -6.31 24.12 1.96
CA GLY A 423 -6.50 23.86 3.39
C GLY A 423 -6.30 25.11 4.24
N ARG A 424 -5.31 25.94 3.91
CA ARG A 424 -5.07 27.24 4.58
C ARG A 424 -6.22 28.22 4.36
N ALA A 425 -6.89 28.16 3.21
CA ALA A 425 -8.07 28.98 2.90
C ALA A 425 -9.37 28.51 3.60
N SER A 426 -9.35 27.39 4.33
CA SER A 426 -10.52 26.85 5.04
C SER A 426 -11.13 27.76 6.10
N GLY A 427 -10.43 28.83 6.52
CA GLY A 427 -10.87 29.74 7.58
C GLY A 427 -10.57 29.24 9.00
N ILE A 428 -9.99 28.05 9.15
CA ILE A 428 -9.57 27.50 10.44
C ILE A 428 -8.35 28.27 10.97
N MET A 429 -8.55 28.93 12.11
CA MET A 429 -7.52 29.69 12.81
C MET A 429 -7.17 29.03 14.14
N ILE A 430 -5.87 28.82 14.40
CA ILE A 430 -5.35 28.40 15.70
C ILE A 430 -4.31 29.44 16.13
N ASP A 431 -4.50 30.01 17.32
CA ASP A 431 -3.63 31.04 17.90
C ASP A 431 -3.37 32.23 16.94
N GLY A 432 -4.39 32.60 16.15
CA GLY A 432 -4.34 33.70 15.19
C GLY A 432 -3.65 33.37 13.86
N GLN A 433 -3.22 32.13 13.65
CA GLN A 433 -2.62 31.67 12.40
C GLN A 433 -3.50 30.66 11.67
N ALA A 434 -3.47 30.71 10.35
CA ALA A 434 -4.21 29.77 9.51
C ALA A 434 -3.60 28.36 9.64
N ALA A 435 -4.32 27.46 10.29
CA ALA A 435 -3.81 26.14 10.70
C ALA A 435 -4.34 24.97 9.86
N GLY A 436 -5.28 25.23 8.94
CA GLY A 436 -5.88 24.18 8.11
C GLY A 436 -4.98 23.62 7.01
N GLY A 437 -3.83 24.24 6.73
CA GLY A 437 -2.97 23.87 5.59
C GLY A 437 -2.38 22.46 5.69
N LEU A 438 -1.77 22.11 6.83
CA LEU A 438 -1.16 20.79 7.03
C LEU A 438 -2.23 19.68 6.99
N PHE A 439 -3.38 19.90 7.63
CA PHE A 439 -4.49 18.95 7.54
C PHE A 439 -5.02 18.81 6.11
N GLY A 440 -5.01 19.89 5.31
CA GLY A 440 -5.31 19.83 3.88
C GLY A 440 -4.43 18.82 3.11
N THR A 441 -3.13 18.80 3.40
CA THR A 441 -2.20 17.81 2.80
C THR A 441 -2.48 16.38 3.27
N ALA A 442 -2.90 16.19 4.53
CA ALA A 442 -3.33 14.89 5.05
C ALA A 442 -4.61 14.41 4.34
N VAL A 443 -5.60 15.31 4.18
CA VAL A 443 -6.85 15.01 3.48
C VAL A 443 -6.61 14.68 2.01
N ALA A 444 -5.67 15.36 1.33
CA ALA A 444 -5.25 14.99 -0.02
C ALA A 444 -4.61 13.59 -0.07
N THR A 445 -3.74 13.27 0.88
CA THR A 445 -3.15 11.92 1.00
C THR A 445 -4.25 10.87 1.16
N MET A 446 -5.25 11.11 2.02
CA MET A 446 -6.39 10.19 2.19
C MET A 446 -7.27 10.09 0.95
N GLY A 447 -7.42 11.17 0.18
CA GLY A 447 -8.09 11.15 -1.12
C GLY A 447 -7.40 10.23 -2.12
N MET A 448 -6.06 10.27 -2.17
CA MET A 448 -5.26 9.34 -2.98
C MET A 448 -5.45 7.90 -2.51
N LEU A 449 -5.37 7.65 -1.19
CA LEU A 449 -5.51 6.32 -0.58
C LEU A 449 -6.93 5.74 -0.60
N GLY A 450 -7.95 6.55 -0.84
CA GLY A 450 -9.31 6.06 -1.00
C GLY A 450 -9.44 5.00 -2.11
N THR A 451 -8.55 5.01 -3.11
CA THR A 451 -8.49 4.00 -4.17
C THR A 451 -7.49 2.86 -3.91
N ALA A 452 -6.82 2.83 -2.76
CA ALA A 452 -5.73 1.89 -2.47
C ALA A 452 -6.16 0.43 -2.61
N GLY A 453 -7.35 0.06 -2.11
CA GLY A 453 -7.85 -1.31 -2.21
C GLY A 453 -7.92 -1.85 -3.65
N TYR A 454 -8.27 -0.99 -4.62
CA TYR A 454 -8.28 -1.35 -6.04
C TYR A 454 -6.86 -1.38 -6.63
N ILE A 455 -6.01 -0.41 -6.29
CA ILE A 455 -4.60 -0.38 -6.73
C ILE A 455 -3.87 -1.64 -6.27
N LEU A 456 -4.04 -2.04 -5.01
CA LEU A 456 -3.47 -3.27 -4.46
C LEU A 456 -3.97 -4.53 -5.17
N ALA A 457 -5.24 -4.55 -5.59
CA ALA A 457 -5.78 -5.66 -6.37
C ALA A 457 -5.05 -5.80 -7.72
N MET A 458 -4.71 -4.68 -8.36
CA MET A 458 -3.92 -4.65 -9.60
C MET A 458 -2.44 -5.00 -9.38
N ASP A 459 -1.88 -4.72 -8.20
CA ASP A 459 -0.50 -5.11 -7.87
C ASP A 459 -0.36 -6.62 -7.88
N VAL A 460 -1.22 -7.28 -7.10
CA VAL A 460 -1.19 -8.74 -6.92
C VAL A 460 -1.71 -9.47 -8.16
N PHE A 461 -2.49 -8.79 -9.02
CA PHE A 461 -2.87 -9.32 -10.33
C PHE A 461 -1.65 -9.72 -11.16
N GLY A 462 -0.58 -8.92 -11.17
CA GLY A 462 0.61 -9.17 -12.00
C GLY A 462 1.32 -10.48 -11.68
N PRO A 463 1.81 -10.70 -10.45
CA PRO A 463 2.45 -11.95 -10.06
C PRO A 463 1.55 -13.18 -10.23
N ILE A 464 0.23 -13.02 -10.08
CA ILE A 464 -0.71 -14.11 -10.30
C ILE A 464 -0.75 -14.53 -11.77
N THR A 465 -0.75 -13.57 -12.69
CA THR A 465 -0.79 -13.84 -14.14
C THR A 465 0.54 -14.35 -14.67
N ASP A 466 1.63 -13.85 -14.10
CA ASP A 466 3.02 -14.28 -14.34
C ASP A 466 3.16 -15.79 -14.04
N ASN A 467 2.83 -16.17 -12.80
CA ASN A 467 2.81 -17.58 -12.39
C ASN A 467 1.84 -18.44 -13.18
N ALA A 468 0.70 -17.89 -13.61
CA ALA A 468 -0.23 -18.63 -14.46
C ALA A 468 0.41 -18.95 -15.82
N GLY A 469 1.17 -18.03 -16.40
CA GLY A 469 1.98 -18.26 -17.60
C GLY A 469 2.99 -19.38 -17.40
N GLY A 470 3.79 -19.31 -16.33
CA GLY A 470 4.78 -20.35 -16.03
C GLY A 470 4.16 -21.74 -15.82
N ILE A 471 2.99 -21.83 -15.18
CA ILE A 471 2.25 -23.09 -15.04
C ILE A 471 1.76 -23.62 -16.41
N VAL A 472 1.27 -22.74 -17.29
CA VAL A 472 0.81 -23.10 -18.64
C VAL A 472 1.98 -23.68 -19.46
N GLU A 473 3.14 -23.03 -19.41
CA GLU A 473 4.33 -23.44 -20.16
C GLU A 473 4.91 -24.76 -19.64
N MET A 474 5.18 -24.85 -18.33
CA MET A 474 5.74 -26.07 -17.73
C MET A 474 4.83 -27.29 -17.86
N SER A 475 3.51 -27.09 -17.90
CA SER A 475 2.53 -28.16 -18.10
C SER A 475 2.25 -28.45 -19.58
N LYS A 476 2.99 -27.83 -20.52
CA LYS A 476 2.93 -28.04 -21.97
C LYS A 476 1.53 -27.89 -22.56
N GLN A 477 0.81 -26.86 -22.11
CA GLN A 477 -0.49 -26.54 -22.70
C GLN A 477 -0.34 -25.96 -24.12
N PRO A 478 -1.42 -25.91 -24.91
CA PRO A 478 -1.37 -25.32 -26.25
C PRO A 478 -0.91 -23.85 -26.23
N ALA A 479 -0.17 -23.45 -27.27
CA ALA A 479 0.40 -22.09 -27.39
C ALA A 479 -0.65 -20.97 -27.29
N GLU A 480 -1.87 -21.17 -27.79
CA GLU A 480 -2.96 -20.19 -27.68
C GLU A 480 -3.29 -19.83 -26.21
N ILE A 481 -3.05 -20.76 -25.28
CA ILE A 481 -3.27 -20.51 -23.85
C ILE A 481 -2.13 -19.65 -23.29
N ARG A 482 -0.89 -19.88 -23.74
CA ARG A 482 0.27 -19.06 -23.39
C ARG A 482 0.10 -17.64 -23.93
N ASP A 483 -0.38 -17.46 -25.17
CA ASP A 483 -0.69 -16.14 -25.73
C ASP A 483 -1.68 -15.34 -24.86
N LYS A 484 -2.68 -16.01 -24.29
CA LYS A 484 -3.65 -15.37 -23.36
C LYS A 484 -2.98 -14.98 -22.04
N THR A 485 -2.13 -15.83 -21.47
CA THR A 485 -1.42 -15.51 -20.23
C THR A 485 -0.37 -14.43 -20.42
N ASP A 486 0.37 -14.42 -21.54
CA ASP A 486 1.37 -13.39 -21.86
C ASP A 486 0.71 -12.01 -22.02
N ARG A 487 -0.48 -11.96 -22.64
CA ARG A 487 -1.27 -10.73 -22.68
C ARG A 487 -1.64 -10.24 -21.29
N LEU A 488 -2.00 -11.13 -20.37
CA LEU A 488 -2.32 -10.75 -19.00
C LEU A 488 -1.07 -10.35 -18.20
N ASP A 489 0.05 -11.05 -18.40
CA ASP A 489 1.31 -10.75 -17.73
C ASP A 489 1.90 -9.40 -18.17
N SER A 490 1.85 -9.08 -19.48
CA SER A 490 2.27 -7.76 -19.97
C SER A 490 1.50 -6.60 -19.30
N VAL A 491 0.20 -6.82 -19.04
CA VAL A 491 -0.66 -5.91 -18.29
C VAL A 491 -0.26 -5.91 -16.81
N GLY A 492 0.04 -7.08 -16.24
CA GLY A 492 0.60 -7.28 -14.92
C GLY A 492 1.90 -6.50 -14.67
N ASN A 493 2.81 -6.47 -15.62
CA ASN A 493 4.06 -5.71 -15.53
C ASN A 493 3.81 -4.19 -15.46
N THR A 494 2.81 -3.71 -16.20
CA THR A 494 2.37 -2.31 -16.12
C THR A 494 1.71 -2.01 -14.77
N THR A 495 0.89 -2.92 -14.24
CA THR A 495 0.25 -2.70 -12.92
C THR A 495 1.24 -2.80 -11.76
N LYS A 496 2.21 -3.73 -11.80
CA LYS A 496 3.35 -3.83 -10.86
C LYS A 496 4.16 -2.53 -10.81
N ALA A 497 4.31 -1.83 -11.93
CA ALA A 497 5.01 -0.55 -11.96
C ALA A 497 4.14 0.60 -11.43
N LEU A 498 2.85 0.62 -11.82
CA LEU A 498 1.87 1.60 -11.38
C LEU A 498 1.75 1.64 -9.86
N THR A 499 1.74 0.48 -9.20
CA THR A 499 1.64 0.36 -7.76
C THR A 499 2.90 0.83 -7.04
N LYS A 500 4.08 0.58 -7.60
CA LYS A 500 5.35 1.15 -7.12
C LYS A 500 5.35 2.67 -7.22
N GLY A 501 4.93 3.21 -8.37
CA GLY A 501 4.79 4.65 -8.56
C GLY A 501 3.80 5.27 -7.57
N TYR A 502 2.64 4.61 -7.39
CA TYR A 502 1.62 5.01 -6.43
C TYR A 502 2.15 5.01 -4.98
N ALA A 503 2.85 3.95 -4.55
CA ALA A 503 3.44 3.85 -3.23
C ALA A 503 4.51 4.94 -2.98
N ILE A 504 5.34 5.25 -3.98
CA ILE A 504 6.28 6.37 -3.88
C ILE A 504 5.54 7.71 -3.77
N GLY A 505 4.49 7.91 -4.56
CA GLY A 505 3.66 9.11 -4.50
C GLY A 505 3.01 9.30 -3.13
N SER A 506 2.40 8.24 -2.59
CA SER A 506 1.76 8.29 -1.27
C SER A 506 2.80 8.45 -0.15
N ALA A 507 3.92 7.73 -0.21
CA ALA A 507 5.02 7.84 0.73
C ALA A 507 5.67 9.24 0.73
N ALA A 508 5.78 9.90 -0.42
CA ALA A 508 6.30 11.27 -0.50
C ALA A 508 5.36 12.27 0.18
N LEU A 509 4.04 12.13 -0.04
CA LEU A 509 3.04 12.91 0.69
C LEU A 509 3.11 12.62 2.20
N ALA A 510 3.19 11.33 2.58
CA ALA A 510 3.27 10.87 3.96
C ALA A 510 4.54 11.35 4.68
N ALA A 511 5.69 11.32 4.01
CA ALA A 511 6.97 11.76 4.55
C ALA A 511 6.90 13.23 4.97
N PHE A 512 6.22 14.08 4.20
CA PHE A 512 5.97 15.47 4.60
C PHE A 512 5.09 15.57 5.86
N LEU A 513 4.06 14.72 5.99
CA LEU A 513 3.19 14.68 7.18
C LEU A 513 3.97 14.23 8.42
N LEU A 514 4.71 13.12 8.30
CA LEU A 514 5.51 12.55 9.38
C LEU A 514 6.65 13.48 9.80
N PHE A 515 7.27 14.18 8.84
CA PHE A 515 8.28 15.18 9.14
C PHE A 515 7.69 16.38 9.89
N SER A 516 6.49 16.83 9.50
CA SER A 516 5.79 17.90 10.22
C SER A 516 5.44 17.46 11.65
N ALA A 517 4.90 16.24 11.81
CA ALA A 517 4.62 15.65 13.12
C ALA A 517 5.89 15.50 13.98
N TYR A 518 7.02 15.13 13.37
CA TYR A 518 8.31 15.07 14.04
C TYR A 518 8.76 16.45 14.54
N LEU A 519 8.64 17.51 13.74
CA LEU A 519 8.99 18.87 14.17
C LEU A 519 8.13 19.36 15.34
N ASP A 520 6.83 19.05 15.32
CA ASP A 520 5.92 19.34 16.43
C ASP A 520 6.32 18.57 17.70
N GLU A 521 6.70 17.30 17.55
CA GLU A 521 7.12 16.48 18.67
C GLU A 521 8.47 16.96 19.25
N VAL A 522 9.43 17.35 18.41
CA VAL A 522 10.67 18.00 18.85
C VAL A 522 10.39 19.30 19.61
N LYS A 523 9.42 20.10 19.14
CA LYS A 523 8.98 21.30 19.85
C LYS A 523 8.39 20.96 21.22
N ASN A 524 7.60 19.88 21.32
CA ASN A 524 7.07 19.40 22.61
C ASN A 524 8.22 19.05 23.57
N TYR A 525 9.26 18.33 23.10
CA TYR A 525 10.38 17.94 23.96
C TYR A 525 11.31 19.08 24.35
N THR A 526 11.60 19.99 23.42
CA THR A 526 12.61 21.03 23.61
C THR A 526 12.04 22.35 24.08
N GLY A 527 10.71 22.54 23.97
CA GLY A 527 10.04 23.82 24.15
C GLY A 527 10.36 24.83 23.03
N GLN A 528 11.12 24.45 22.01
CA GLN A 528 11.57 25.34 20.94
C GLN A 528 11.01 24.91 19.59
N THR A 529 10.44 25.86 18.86
CA THR A 529 10.07 25.62 17.46
C THR A 529 11.34 25.48 16.62
N LEU A 530 11.58 24.28 16.09
CA LEU A 530 12.74 24.01 15.26
C LEU A 530 12.46 24.38 13.80
N HIS A 531 13.27 25.28 13.25
CA HIS A 531 13.24 25.62 11.83
C HIS A 531 14.33 24.84 11.09
N VAL A 532 13.91 24.11 10.06
CA VAL A 532 14.81 23.37 9.17
C VAL A 532 15.40 24.37 8.17
N ASP A 533 16.63 24.79 8.46
CA ASP A 533 17.34 25.81 7.68
C ASP A 533 18.52 25.15 6.96
N LEU A 534 18.38 24.97 5.65
CA LEU A 534 19.41 24.38 4.78
C LEU A 534 20.69 25.21 4.71
N SER A 535 20.66 26.48 5.14
CA SER A 535 21.89 27.30 5.22
C SER A 535 22.80 26.90 6.38
N LYS A 536 22.30 26.15 7.37
CA LYS A 536 23.12 25.64 8.49
C LYS A 536 23.96 24.45 8.04
N PRO A 537 25.29 24.46 8.26
CA PRO A 537 26.17 23.37 7.84
C PRO A 537 25.74 21.99 8.34
N GLN A 538 25.24 21.88 9.58
CA GLN A 538 24.79 20.60 10.13
C GLN A 538 23.58 20.05 9.38
N VAL A 539 22.62 20.91 9.01
CA VAL A 539 21.41 20.51 8.29
C VAL A 539 21.77 20.15 6.85
N PHE A 540 22.62 20.95 6.19
CA PHE A 540 23.09 20.69 4.84
C PHE A 540 23.88 19.36 4.73
N VAL A 541 24.84 19.13 5.65
CA VAL A 541 25.60 17.87 5.69
C VAL A 541 24.69 16.68 5.98
N SER A 542 23.71 16.83 6.88
CA SER A 542 22.74 15.76 7.16
C SER A 542 21.87 15.46 5.94
N ALA A 543 21.48 16.48 5.17
CA ALA A 543 20.73 16.32 3.92
C ALA A 543 21.58 15.62 2.84
N LEU A 544 22.88 15.93 2.74
CA LEU A 544 23.79 15.25 1.79
C LEU A 544 24.13 13.81 2.17
N ILE A 545 24.15 13.47 3.46
CA ILE A 545 24.37 12.08 3.90
C ILE A 545 23.08 11.27 3.75
N GLY A 546 21.91 11.90 3.95
CA GLY A 546 20.61 11.25 3.91
C GLY A 546 19.98 11.11 2.52
N GLY A 547 20.28 12.04 1.59
CA GLY A 547 19.82 12.02 0.20
C GLY A 547 20.89 11.47 -0.74
#